data_AF-A0A947G026-F1
#
_entry.id   AF-A0A947G026-F1
#
_cell.length_a   1.000
_cell.length_b   1.000
_cell.length_c   1.000
_cell.angle_alpha   90.00
_cell.angle_beta   90.00
_cell.angle_gamma   90.00
#
_symmetry.space_group_name_H-M   'P 1'
#
loop_
_entity.id
_entity.type
_entity.pdbx_description
1 polymer ?
#
loop_
_entity_poly.entity_id
_entity_poly.type
_entity_poly.pdbx_seq_one_letter_code
_entity_poly.pdbx_strand_id
1 'polypeptide(L)'
;MPHERTRQPGRRGVSMIELLAALPAVALIVGAIGGSVVFVTRSASPPASEGPRTYDATTATRRIATDLANTLGFYEITPTAIEFRVPDRTGNKRADVLRYAWSGVAGDPLTLTLNQQPPETILDNVHHLAFASETMSDVLEPLDEELAVIAYHDHAPDGHTHDHTIELTEWCAECFQADLPLGTTSWSLKRVRFVGKREGDDVSGVLDVRIESESLGKPSGIALEARSVKEASLDKNPGWVDVDFTSLNDLHPADVVCLVIGQSGGGNKAGKVSYEHGGSPMTADADWLTSDDGGSSWSSIVNDKDMRFYALGSYDTWVPTATTYIVGVRIEAQAGPSAATRAVRLASILNPVETGP
;
A
#
# COMPACT_ATOMS: atom_id res chain seq x y z
N MET A 1 12.03 30.55 -108.58
CA MET A 1 11.54 29.96 -107.31
C MET A 1 12.74 29.38 -106.58
N PRO A 2 12.98 29.72 -105.30
CA PRO A 2 14.29 29.53 -104.66
C PRO A 2 14.46 28.11 -104.08
N HIS A 3 15.63 27.52 -104.32
CA HIS A 3 16.08 26.26 -103.73
C HIS A 3 16.59 26.48 -102.30
N GLU A 4 15.86 25.95 -101.32
CA GLU A 4 16.27 25.92 -99.91
C GLU A 4 17.25 24.76 -99.68
N ARG A 5 18.55 25.10 -99.59
CA ARG A 5 19.62 24.15 -99.25
C ARG A 5 19.61 23.92 -97.73
N THR A 6 19.02 22.82 -97.28
CA THR A 6 19.19 22.27 -95.94
C THR A 6 20.66 21.90 -95.71
N ARG A 7 21.39 22.73 -94.96
CA ARG A 7 22.74 22.41 -94.47
C ARG A 7 22.61 21.29 -93.42
N GLN A 8 23.08 20.10 -93.76
CA GLN A 8 23.33 19.06 -92.75
C GLN A 8 24.45 19.52 -91.81
N PRO A 9 24.21 19.65 -90.50
CA PRO A 9 25.28 19.92 -89.55
C PRO A 9 26.24 18.72 -89.52
N GLY A 10 27.53 19.00 -89.72
CA GLY A 10 28.58 17.99 -89.68
C GLY A 10 28.59 17.26 -88.34
N ARG A 11 28.58 15.92 -88.39
CA ARG A 11 28.76 15.05 -87.24
C ARG A 11 30.14 15.34 -86.63
N ARG A 12 30.17 16.07 -85.52
CA ARG A 12 31.39 16.22 -84.70
C ARG A 12 31.57 14.92 -83.91
N GLY A 13 32.71 14.26 -84.10
CA GLY A 13 33.10 13.13 -83.28
C GLY A 13 33.32 13.59 -81.84
N VAL A 14 32.77 12.85 -80.88
CA VAL A 14 32.92 13.11 -79.45
C VAL A 14 34.38 12.95 -79.07
N SER A 15 34.97 13.93 -78.39
CA SER A 15 36.38 13.81 -77.96
C SER A 15 36.50 12.86 -76.76
N MET A 16 37.63 12.16 -76.60
CA MET A 16 37.84 11.27 -75.44
C MET A 16 37.68 11.99 -74.09
N ILE A 17 38.01 13.29 -74.04
CA ILE A 17 37.84 14.11 -72.84
C ILE A 17 36.36 14.35 -72.51
N GLU A 18 35.52 14.50 -73.54
CA GLU A 18 34.08 14.69 -73.42
C GLU A 18 33.39 13.39 -72.97
N LEU A 19 33.89 12.24 -73.43
CA LEU A 19 33.48 10.92 -72.94
C LEU A 19 33.84 10.72 -71.46
N LEU A 20 35.06 11.11 -71.06
CA LEU A 20 35.54 11.02 -69.68
C LEU A 20 34.76 11.94 -68.72
N ALA A 21 34.36 13.13 -69.18
CA ALA A 21 33.54 14.05 -68.40
C ALA A 21 32.07 13.59 -68.28
N ALA A 22 31.54 12.85 -69.25
CA ALA A 22 30.16 12.36 -69.24
C ALA A 22 29.95 11.15 -68.32
N LEU A 23 30.96 10.29 -68.13
CA LEU A 23 30.87 9.08 -67.30
C LEU A 23 30.39 9.33 -65.84
N PRO A 24 30.92 10.30 -65.08
CA PRO A 24 30.45 10.55 -63.71
C PRO A 24 29.03 11.12 -63.67
N ALA A 25 28.63 11.92 -64.67
CA ALA A 25 27.26 12.42 -64.77
C ALA A 25 26.25 11.28 -65.00
N VAL A 26 26.59 10.32 -65.86
CA VAL A 26 25.77 9.12 -66.10
C VAL A 26 25.71 8.24 -64.85
N ALA A 27 26.82 8.05 -64.13
CA ALA A 27 26.84 7.25 -62.90
C ALA A 27 25.93 7.83 -61.80
N LEU A 28 25.93 9.16 -61.62
CA LEU A 28 25.03 9.83 -60.68
C LEU A 28 23.56 9.66 -61.08
N ILE A 29 23.24 9.77 -62.37
CA ILE A 29 21.87 9.60 -62.86
C ILE A 29 21.39 8.16 -62.65
N VAL A 30 22.22 7.16 -62.99
CA VAL A 30 21.86 5.74 -62.79
C VAL A 30 21.72 5.42 -61.30
N GLY A 31 22.59 5.97 -60.44
CA GLY A 31 22.47 5.84 -58.99
C GLY A 31 21.18 6.46 -58.44
N ALA A 32 20.82 7.66 -58.90
CA ALA A 32 19.58 8.32 -58.51
C ALA A 32 18.33 7.55 -58.98
N ILE A 33 18.34 7.03 -60.21
CA ILE A 33 17.25 6.20 -60.74
C ILE A 33 17.14 4.91 -59.93
N GLY A 34 18.25 4.21 -59.66
CA GLY A 34 18.27 3.00 -58.83
C GLY A 34 17.73 3.26 -57.41
N GLY A 35 18.15 4.35 -56.77
CA GLY A 35 17.64 4.76 -55.45
C GLY A 35 16.15 5.08 -55.47
N SER A 36 15.66 5.77 -56.51
CA SER A 36 14.24 6.06 -56.67
C SER A 36 13.40 4.80 -56.90
N VAL A 37 13.90 3.82 -57.65
CA VAL A 37 13.20 2.55 -57.88
C VAL A 37 13.14 1.73 -56.60
N VAL A 38 14.19 1.72 -55.79
CA VAL A 38 14.17 1.05 -54.47
C VAL A 38 13.18 1.74 -53.52
N PHE A 39 13.10 3.07 -53.55
CA PHE A 39 12.13 3.81 -52.76
C PHE A 39 10.70 3.53 -53.24
N VAL A 40 10.46 3.55 -54.55
CA VAL A 40 9.15 3.26 -55.17
C VAL A 40 8.74 1.81 -54.97
N THR A 41 9.66 0.85 -54.97
CA THR A 41 9.34 -0.57 -54.70
C THR A 41 9.11 -0.84 -53.22
N ARG A 42 9.71 -0.06 -52.31
CA ARG A 42 9.38 -0.09 -50.88
C ARG A 42 8.12 0.69 -50.52
N SER A 43 7.74 1.67 -51.34
CA SER A 43 6.48 2.42 -51.20
C SER A 43 5.35 1.88 -52.04
N ALA A 44 5.64 0.99 -53.00
CA ALA A 44 4.66 0.27 -53.78
C ALA A 44 3.80 -0.49 -52.78
N SER A 45 2.53 -0.12 -52.76
CA SER A 45 1.61 -0.34 -51.66
C SER A 45 1.75 -1.73 -51.06
N PRO A 46 1.69 -1.87 -49.73
CA PRO A 46 1.53 -3.18 -49.11
C PRO A 46 0.42 -3.95 -49.86
N PRO A 47 0.58 -5.27 -50.07
CA PRO A 47 -0.35 -6.05 -50.89
C PRO A 47 -1.78 -5.67 -50.52
N ALA A 48 -2.65 -5.45 -51.50
CA ALA A 48 -3.94 -4.75 -51.32
C ALA A 48 -4.83 -5.25 -50.16
N SER A 49 -4.56 -6.46 -49.65
CA SER A 49 -5.17 -7.06 -48.46
C SER A 49 -4.65 -6.56 -47.09
N GLU A 50 -3.50 -5.89 -46.99
CA GLU A 50 -2.91 -5.48 -45.71
C GLU A 50 -3.57 -4.23 -45.13
N GLY A 51 -3.92 -3.25 -45.98
CA GLY A 51 -4.59 -2.01 -45.54
C GLY A 51 -5.87 -2.25 -44.73
N PRO A 52 -6.83 -3.04 -45.24
CA PRO A 52 -8.04 -3.42 -44.51
C PRO A 52 -7.73 -4.14 -43.19
N ARG A 53 -6.78 -5.08 -43.18
CA ARG A 53 -6.42 -5.85 -41.98
C ARG A 53 -5.81 -4.98 -40.87
N THR A 54 -4.93 -4.04 -41.21
CA THR A 54 -4.38 -3.09 -40.24
C THR A 54 -5.49 -2.21 -39.66
N TYR A 55 -6.47 -1.80 -40.48
CA TYR A 55 -7.63 -1.05 -40.03
C TYR A 55 -8.51 -1.85 -39.07
N ASP A 56 -8.76 -3.13 -39.37
CA ASP A 56 -9.55 -4.02 -38.53
C ASP A 56 -8.86 -4.26 -37.17
N ALA A 57 -7.55 -4.56 -37.16
CA ALA A 57 -6.78 -4.72 -35.93
C ALA A 57 -6.75 -3.43 -35.09
N THR A 58 -6.65 -2.27 -35.74
CA THR A 58 -6.71 -0.96 -35.06
C THR A 58 -8.09 -0.70 -34.45
N THR A 59 -9.16 -1.09 -35.14
CA THR A 59 -10.53 -0.94 -34.66
C THR A 59 -10.82 -1.86 -33.48
N ALA A 60 -10.38 -3.12 -33.56
CA ALA A 60 -10.49 -4.09 -32.47
C ALA A 60 -9.76 -3.63 -31.21
N THR A 61 -8.47 -3.26 -31.32
CA THR A 61 -7.68 -2.76 -30.18
C THR A 61 -8.24 -1.47 -29.59
N ARG A 62 -8.84 -0.59 -30.40
CA ARG A 62 -9.53 0.61 -29.91
C ARG A 62 -10.78 0.25 -29.11
N ARG A 63 -11.62 -0.69 -29.58
CA ARG A 63 -12.80 -1.16 -28.85
C ARG A 63 -12.41 -1.73 -27.48
N ILE A 64 -11.41 -2.62 -27.45
CA ILE A 64 -10.89 -3.19 -26.19
C ILE A 64 -10.40 -2.10 -25.24
N ALA A 65 -9.65 -1.11 -25.75
CA ALA A 65 -9.14 -0.02 -24.92
C ALA A 65 -10.25 0.87 -24.34
N THR A 66 -11.32 1.14 -25.11
CA THR A 66 -12.50 1.88 -24.62
C THR A 66 -13.21 1.11 -23.50
N ASP A 67 -13.27 -0.22 -23.59
CA ASP A 67 -13.90 -1.05 -22.58
C ASP A 67 -13.04 -1.10 -21.31
N LEU A 68 -11.73 -1.27 -21.45
CA LEU A 68 -10.78 -1.25 -20.34
C LEU A 68 -10.70 0.09 -19.62
N ALA A 69 -10.88 1.21 -20.31
CA ALA A 69 -10.91 2.53 -19.67
C ALA A 69 -12.01 2.64 -18.59
N ASN A 70 -13.07 1.83 -18.71
CA ASN A 70 -14.19 1.79 -17.77
C ASN A 70 -14.19 0.51 -16.92
N THR A 71 -13.04 -0.16 -16.76
CA THR A 71 -12.97 -1.37 -15.94
C THR A 71 -13.21 -1.06 -14.45
N LEU A 72 -13.85 -1.99 -13.75
CA LEU A 72 -14.08 -1.99 -12.31
C LEU A 72 -13.27 -3.07 -11.58
N GLY A 73 -12.65 -3.99 -12.33
CA GLY A 73 -11.93 -5.12 -11.76
C GLY A 73 -11.62 -6.19 -12.80
N PHE A 74 -10.52 -6.92 -12.59
CA PHE A 74 -10.10 -8.01 -13.46
C PHE A 74 -10.40 -9.37 -12.83
N TYR A 75 -10.72 -10.35 -13.68
CA TYR A 75 -10.81 -11.76 -13.33
C TYR A 75 -9.67 -12.56 -13.96
N GLU A 76 -9.28 -12.20 -15.19
CA GLU A 76 -8.24 -12.88 -15.97
C GLU A 76 -7.43 -11.84 -16.73
N ILE A 77 -6.10 -11.94 -16.69
CA ILE A 77 -5.20 -11.27 -17.64
C ILE A 77 -4.13 -12.29 -18.04
N THR A 78 -4.25 -12.83 -19.24
CA THR A 78 -3.26 -13.72 -19.86
C THR A 78 -2.85 -13.17 -21.22
N PRO A 79 -1.79 -13.66 -21.87
CA PRO A 79 -1.43 -13.18 -23.20
C PRO A 79 -2.54 -13.35 -24.25
N THR A 80 -3.44 -14.32 -24.08
CA THR A 80 -4.47 -14.67 -25.08
C THR A 80 -5.90 -14.37 -24.64
N ALA A 81 -6.11 -13.97 -23.39
CA ALA A 81 -7.43 -13.62 -22.88
C ALA A 81 -7.37 -12.53 -21.81
N ILE A 82 -8.40 -11.71 -21.76
CA ILE A 82 -8.63 -10.74 -20.69
C ILE A 82 -10.11 -10.73 -20.32
N GLU A 83 -10.39 -10.86 -19.03
CA GLU A 83 -11.74 -10.88 -18.47
C GLU A 83 -11.84 -9.84 -17.35
N PHE A 84 -12.84 -8.97 -17.44
CA PHE A 84 -13.01 -7.86 -16.52
C PHE A 84 -14.46 -7.39 -16.42
N ARG A 85 -14.75 -6.62 -15.36
CA ARG A 85 -16.06 -6.01 -15.13
C ARG A 85 -16.10 -4.58 -15.62
N VAL A 86 -17.23 -4.16 -16.15
CA VAL A 86 -17.53 -2.76 -16.51
C VAL A 86 -18.87 -2.32 -15.90
N PRO A 87 -19.15 -1.02 -15.81
CA PRO A 87 -20.48 -0.52 -15.46
C PRO A 87 -21.58 -1.13 -16.34
N ASP A 88 -22.79 -1.20 -15.81
CA ASP A 88 -23.96 -1.76 -16.51
C ASP A 88 -24.18 -1.11 -17.89
N ARG A 89 -24.10 -1.92 -18.95
CA ARG A 89 -24.40 -1.57 -20.35
C ARG A 89 -25.71 -2.17 -20.83
N THR A 90 -26.16 -3.25 -20.19
CA THR A 90 -27.38 -3.98 -20.58
C THR A 90 -28.65 -3.41 -19.94
N GLY A 91 -28.51 -2.50 -18.97
CA GLY A 91 -29.63 -1.81 -18.30
C GLY A 91 -30.26 -2.62 -17.17
N ASN A 92 -29.60 -3.66 -16.69
CA ASN A 92 -30.12 -4.58 -15.66
C ASN A 92 -29.71 -4.20 -14.22
N LYS A 93 -29.03 -3.06 -14.06
CA LYS A 93 -28.47 -2.51 -12.81
C LYS A 93 -27.39 -3.38 -12.15
N ARG A 94 -26.72 -4.23 -12.92
CA ARG A 94 -25.57 -5.03 -12.48
C ARG A 94 -24.37 -4.74 -13.39
N ALA A 95 -23.17 -4.79 -12.82
CA ALA A 95 -21.96 -4.70 -13.63
C ALA A 95 -21.94 -5.85 -14.66
N ASP A 96 -21.52 -5.54 -15.87
CA ASP A 96 -21.37 -6.53 -16.94
C ASP A 96 -19.95 -7.11 -16.93
N VAL A 97 -19.82 -8.38 -17.30
CA VAL A 97 -18.54 -9.06 -17.46
C VAL A 97 -18.21 -9.13 -18.95
N LEU A 98 -17.03 -8.64 -19.34
CA LEU A 98 -16.54 -8.76 -20.70
C LEU A 98 -15.34 -9.68 -20.72
N ARG A 99 -15.31 -10.56 -21.71
CA ARG A 99 -14.16 -11.43 -21.97
C ARG A 99 -13.73 -11.33 -23.42
N TYR A 100 -12.50 -10.87 -23.65
CA TYR A 100 -11.86 -10.98 -24.95
C TYR A 100 -10.95 -12.19 -24.95
N ALA A 101 -11.08 -13.08 -25.93
CA ALA A 101 -10.29 -14.30 -25.99
C ALA A 101 -9.93 -14.69 -27.43
N TRP A 102 -8.70 -15.17 -27.59
CA TRP A 102 -8.18 -15.83 -28.78
C TRP A 102 -7.60 -17.19 -28.38
N SER A 103 -7.71 -18.18 -29.27
CA SER A 103 -7.29 -19.57 -28.96
C SER A 103 -5.78 -19.76 -28.85
N GLY A 104 -4.99 -18.79 -29.34
CA GLY A 104 -3.55 -18.94 -29.52
C GLY A 104 -3.15 -19.57 -30.87
N VAL A 105 -4.12 -20.01 -31.68
CA VAL A 105 -3.87 -20.62 -32.99
C VAL A 105 -3.96 -19.55 -34.08
N ALA A 106 -2.91 -19.46 -34.89
CA ALA A 106 -2.85 -18.53 -36.00
C ALA A 106 -3.99 -18.79 -37.02
N GLY A 107 -4.77 -17.75 -37.29
CA GLY A 107 -5.93 -17.80 -38.17
C GLY A 107 -7.26 -17.84 -37.42
N ASP A 108 -7.27 -18.19 -36.14
CA ASP A 108 -8.48 -18.17 -35.33
C ASP A 108 -8.94 -16.73 -35.01
N PRO A 109 -10.24 -16.50 -34.80
CA PRO A 109 -10.74 -15.17 -34.49
C PRO A 109 -10.47 -14.78 -33.04
N LEU A 110 -10.35 -13.46 -32.80
CA LEU A 110 -10.54 -12.86 -31.49
C LEU A 110 -12.03 -12.63 -31.26
N THR A 111 -12.54 -13.15 -30.16
CA THR A 111 -13.95 -13.06 -29.79
C THR A 111 -14.15 -12.20 -28.54
N LEU A 112 -15.32 -11.57 -28.44
CA LEU A 112 -15.84 -10.88 -27.26
C LEU A 112 -17.04 -11.67 -26.74
N THR A 113 -17.04 -11.97 -25.45
CA THR A 113 -18.21 -12.49 -24.73
C THR A 113 -18.69 -11.41 -23.78
N LEU A 114 -19.98 -11.05 -23.87
CA LEU A 114 -20.66 -10.17 -22.91
C LEU A 114 -21.51 -11.02 -21.97
N ASN A 115 -21.14 -11.06 -20.69
CA ASN A 115 -21.70 -11.94 -19.68
C ASN A 115 -21.61 -13.41 -20.14
N GLN A 116 -22.74 -14.10 -20.26
CA GLN A 116 -22.83 -15.51 -20.71
C GLN A 116 -23.41 -15.62 -22.13
N GLN A 117 -23.43 -14.52 -22.90
CA GLN A 117 -23.93 -14.54 -24.28
C GLN A 117 -22.98 -15.32 -25.21
N PRO A 118 -23.46 -15.80 -26.37
CA PRO A 118 -22.58 -16.38 -27.38
C PRO A 118 -21.45 -15.43 -27.79
N PRO A 119 -20.22 -15.92 -28.03
CA PRO A 119 -19.10 -15.07 -28.43
C PRO A 119 -19.34 -14.35 -29.77
N GLU A 120 -19.08 -13.04 -29.82
CA GLU A 120 -19.07 -12.18 -31.02
C GLU A 120 -17.64 -12.11 -31.56
N THR A 121 -17.44 -12.35 -32.86
CA THR A 121 -16.12 -12.13 -33.48
C THR A 121 -15.84 -10.64 -33.64
N ILE A 122 -14.71 -10.19 -33.12
CA ILE A 122 -14.27 -8.78 -33.15
C ILE A 122 -13.14 -8.56 -34.16
N LEU A 123 -12.30 -9.58 -34.36
CA LEU A 123 -11.21 -9.56 -35.34
C LEU A 123 -11.02 -10.96 -35.91
N ASP A 124 -11.16 -11.09 -37.22
CA ASP A 124 -10.91 -12.35 -37.93
C ASP A 124 -9.42 -12.59 -38.17
N ASN A 125 -9.06 -13.85 -38.36
CA ASN A 125 -7.75 -14.27 -38.86
C ASN A 125 -6.59 -13.69 -38.02
N VAL A 126 -6.62 -13.88 -36.70
CA VAL A 126 -5.62 -13.35 -35.78
C VAL A 126 -4.38 -14.24 -35.78
N HIS A 127 -3.21 -13.64 -35.92
CA HIS A 127 -1.92 -14.35 -35.88
C HIS A 127 -1.08 -14.02 -34.64
N HIS A 128 -1.40 -12.92 -33.95
CA HIS A 128 -0.77 -12.52 -32.70
C HIS A 128 -1.76 -11.74 -31.84
N LEU A 129 -1.84 -12.08 -30.56
CA LEU A 129 -2.52 -11.32 -29.52
C LEU A 129 -1.64 -11.32 -28.27
N ALA A 130 -1.53 -10.18 -27.61
CA ALA A 130 -0.89 -10.07 -26.31
C ALA A 130 -1.60 -9.03 -25.43
N PHE A 131 -1.83 -9.38 -24.17
CA PHE A 131 -2.19 -8.46 -23.10
C PHE A 131 -1.07 -8.41 -22.07
N ALA A 132 -0.67 -7.21 -21.65
CA ALA A 132 0.28 -7.02 -20.56
C ALA A 132 -0.18 -5.89 -19.64
N SER A 133 -0.26 -6.16 -18.33
CA SER A 133 -0.64 -5.18 -17.32
C SER A 133 0.52 -4.22 -17.04
N GLU A 134 0.20 -2.93 -16.91
CA GLU A 134 1.08 -1.92 -16.34
C GLU A 134 0.62 -1.65 -14.91
N THR A 135 1.53 -1.83 -13.96
CA THR A 135 1.25 -1.73 -12.52
C THR A 135 1.93 -0.52 -11.90
N MET A 136 1.27 0.08 -10.91
CA MET A 136 1.82 1.11 -10.04
C MET A 136 1.70 0.64 -8.59
N SER A 137 2.78 0.68 -7.85
CA SER A 137 2.75 0.40 -6.41
C SER A 137 2.58 1.72 -5.67
N ASP A 138 1.56 1.81 -4.83
CA ASP A 138 1.43 2.89 -3.87
C ASP A 138 1.97 2.39 -2.53
N VAL A 139 2.89 3.16 -1.95
CA VAL A 139 3.40 2.86 -0.61
C VAL A 139 2.59 3.75 0.31
N LEU A 140 1.64 3.14 1.03
CA LEU A 140 0.94 3.87 2.09
C LEU A 140 1.98 4.34 3.10
N GLU A 141 1.97 5.64 3.39
CA GLU A 141 2.80 6.18 4.48
C GLU A 141 2.39 5.48 5.79
N PRO A 142 3.34 5.23 6.70
CA PRO A 142 3.02 4.68 8.01
C PRO A 142 1.91 5.51 8.65
N LEU A 143 0.85 4.83 9.09
CA LEU A 143 -0.21 5.48 9.87
C LEU A 143 0.36 5.73 11.27
N ASP A 144 0.68 6.99 11.56
CA ASP A 144 1.04 7.42 12.90
C ASP A 144 -0.26 7.73 13.67
N GLU A 145 -0.66 6.82 14.57
CA GLU A 145 -1.76 7.11 15.51
C GLU A 145 -1.20 7.89 16.69
N GLU A 146 -1.55 9.18 16.78
CA GLU A 146 -0.97 10.12 17.75
C GLU A 146 -1.21 9.73 19.22
N LEU A 147 -2.36 9.09 19.52
CA LEU A 147 -2.68 8.62 20.89
C LEU A 147 -3.77 7.53 20.92
N ALA A 148 -3.36 6.27 20.85
CA ALA A 148 -4.19 5.07 21.02
C ALA A 148 -4.15 4.54 22.46
N VAL A 149 -5.19 3.82 22.89
CA VAL A 149 -5.14 3.01 24.12
C VAL A 149 -4.39 1.72 23.78
N ILE A 150 -3.24 1.54 24.40
CA ILE A 150 -2.33 0.41 24.13
C ILE A 150 -2.30 -0.61 25.25
N ALA A 151 -2.81 -0.30 26.44
CA ALA A 151 -3.13 -1.29 27.48
C ALA A 151 -4.13 -0.65 28.44
N TYR A 152 -5.02 -1.45 29.03
CA TYR A 152 -5.95 -0.93 30.04
C TYR A 152 -6.56 -2.04 30.89
N HIS A 153 -6.93 -1.64 32.10
CA HIS A 153 -7.89 -2.36 32.93
C HIS A 153 -8.75 -1.32 33.66
N ASP A 154 -10.07 -1.50 33.63
CA ASP A 154 -10.98 -0.61 34.37
C ASP A 154 -12.04 -1.40 35.12
N HIS A 155 -12.57 -2.44 34.47
CA HIS A 155 -13.59 -3.30 35.03
C HIS A 155 -13.50 -4.73 34.47
N ALA A 156 -13.52 -5.71 35.36
CA ALA A 156 -13.72 -7.12 35.04
C ALA A 156 -15.10 -7.62 35.55
N PRO A 157 -15.73 -8.59 34.87
CA PRO A 157 -16.96 -9.20 35.36
C PRO A 157 -16.77 -9.78 36.76
N ASP A 158 -17.72 -9.52 37.66
CA ASP A 158 -17.74 -9.94 39.07
C ASP A 158 -16.63 -9.37 39.98
N GLY A 159 -15.72 -8.56 39.45
CA GLY A 159 -14.65 -7.99 40.26
C GLY A 159 -15.15 -6.89 41.21
N HIS A 160 -14.37 -6.70 42.27
CA HIS A 160 -14.64 -5.71 43.30
C HIS A 160 -13.54 -4.67 43.35
N THR A 161 -13.91 -3.40 43.37
CA THR A 161 -12.94 -2.32 43.52
C THR A 161 -12.45 -2.22 44.97
N HIS A 162 -11.13 -2.23 45.13
CA HIS A 162 -10.42 -2.00 46.38
C HIS A 162 -9.46 -0.82 46.23
N ASP A 163 -8.90 -0.37 47.35
CA ASP A 163 -7.87 0.67 47.36
C ASP A 163 -6.61 0.15 48.05
N HIS A 164 -5.46 0.53 47.53
CA HIS A 164 -4.15 0.33 48.15
C HIS A 164 -3.58 1.69 48.58
N THR A 165 -3.17 1.80 49.84
CA THR A 165 -2.57 3.04 50.37
C THR A 165 -1.11 3.10 49.95
N ILE A 166 -0.66 4.26 49.48
CA ILE A 166 0.74 4.50 49.14
C ILE A 166 1.44 5.17 50.31
N GLU A 167 2.47 4.52 50.82
CA GLU A 167 3.34 4.99 51.91
C GLU A 167 4.82 4.94 51.48
N LEU A 168 5.74 5.39 52.33
CA LEU A 168 7.18 5.37 52.03
C LEU A 168 7.69 3.96 51.70
N THR A 169 7.12 2.95 52.36
CA THR A 169 7.49 1.54 52.18
C THR A 169 6.42 0.73 51.43
N GLU A 170 5.16 1.17 51.42
CA GLU A 170 4.05 0.47 50.75
C GLU A 170 3.79 1.04 49.35
N TRP A 171 4.22 0.32 48.33
CA TRP A 171 4.07 0.72 46.92
C TRP A 171 3.24 -0.33 46.16
N CYS A 172 2.68 0.07 45.02
CA CYS A 172 2.07 -0.86 44.08
C CYS A 172 2.63 -0.68 42.67
N ALA A 173 2.43 -1.71 41.85
CA ALA A 173 2.75 -1.69 40.44
C ALA A 173 1.75 -2.50 39.61
N GLU A 174 1.70 -2.17 38.33
CA GLU A 174 1.02 -2.93 37.29
C GLU A 174 2.03 -3.18 36.16
N CYS A 175 2.40 -4.44 35.92
CA CYS A 175 3.19 -4.78 34.74
C CYS A 175 2.26 -5.15 33.60
N PHE A 176 2.50 -4.58 32.42
CA PHE A 176 1.67 -4.82 31.24
C PHE A 176 2.50 -4.89 29.95
N GLN A 177 2.01 -5.69 29.01
CA GLN A 177 2.44 -5.65 27.62
C GLN A 177 1.46 -4.79 26.81
N ALA A 178 1.96 -3.98 25.88
CA ALA A 178 1.10 -3.22 24.98
C ALA A 178 0.36 -4.14 23.99
N ASP A 179 -0.96 -4.01 23.91
CA ASP A 179 -1.83 -4.56 22.87
C ASP A 179 -1.68 -3.73 21.58
N LEU A 180 -0.84 -4.22 20.67
CA LEU A 180 -0.42 -3.52 19.47
C LEU A 180 -0.86 -4.28 18.21
N PRO A 181 -1.25 -3.60 17.12
CA PRO A 181 -1.57 -4.25 15.85
C PRO A 181 -0.39 -5.08 15.31
N LEU A 182 -0.69 -6.12 14.54
CA LEU A 182 0.33 -6.91 13.84
C LEU A 182 1.16 -6.01 12.91
N GLY A 183 2.48 -6.21 12.91
CA GLY A 183 3.41 -5.43 12.11
C GLY A 183 3.89 -4.13 12.78
N THR A 184 3.48 -3.87 14.03
CA THR A 184 4.09 -2.82 14.85
C THR A 184 5.59 -3.07 15.01
N THR A 185 6.41 -2.06 14.77
CA THR A 185 7.89 -2.13 14.92
C THR A 185 8.39 -1.44 16.16
N SER A 186 7.68 -0.41 16.60
CA SER A 186 8.02 0.43 17.75
C SER A 186 6.75 1.05 18.30
N TRP A 187 6.77 1.39 19.57
CA TRP A 187 5.71 2.16 20.20
C TRP A 187 6.28 3.16 21.23
N SER A 188 5.45 4.12 21.61
CA SER A 188 5.80 5.16 22.58
C SER A 188 4.70 5.25 23.63
N LEU A 189 5.06 5.34 24.91
CA LEU A 189 4.11 5.61 25.98
C LEU A 189 4.05 7.12 26.24
N LYS A 190 2.88 7.73 25.98
CA LYS A 190 2.72 9.19 26.11
C LYS A 190 2.00 9.58 27.39
N ARG A 191 1.07 8.74 27.85
CA ARG A 191 0.28 9.02 29.05
C ARG A 191 -0.11 7.73 29.74
N VAL A 192 -0.10 7.76 31.07
CA VAL A 192 -0.85 6.82 31.89
C VAL A 192 -1.97 7.54 32.59
N ARG A 193 -3.12 6.87 32.71
CA ARG A 193 -4.19 7.24 33.63
C ARG A 193 -4.36 6.15 34.66
N PHE A 194 -4.52 6.50 35.93
CA PHE A 194 -4.89 5.55 36.97
C PHE A 194 -5.98 6.13 37.87
N VAL A 195 -6.74 5.29 38.55
CA VAL A 195 -7.72 5.75 39.53
C VAL A 195 -7.04 5.98 40.87
N GLY A 196 -6.99 7.24 41.31
CA GLY A 196 -6.39 7.65 42.57
C GLY A 196 -7.30 8.52 43.43
N LYS A 197 -6.99 8.62 44.72
CA LYS A 197 -7.62 9.57 45.66
C LYS A 197 -6.68 9.94 46.80
N ARG A 198 -6.99 11.05 47.49
CA ARG A 198 -6.30 11.46 48.72
C ARG A 198 -6.50 10.45 49.85
N GLU A 199 -5.55 10.38 50.77
CA GLU A 199 -5.66 9.57 51.97
C GLU A 199 -5.55 10.43 53.24
N GLY A 200 -6.68 10.65 53.90
CA GLY A 200 -6.77 11.45 55.12
C GLY A 200 -6.87 12.96 54.88
N ASP A 201 -6.64 13.74 55.94
CA ASP A 201 -6.74 15.20 55.93
C ASP A 201 -5.38 15.91 55.76
N ASP A 202 -4.27 15.22 56.04
CA ASP A 202 -2.92 15.68 55.67
C ASP A 202 -2.70 15.35 54.19
N VAL A 203 -2.45 16.38 53.38
CA VAL A 203 -2.33 16.27 51.92
C VAL A 203 -0.94 16.65 51.43
N SER A 204 0.05 16.47 52.30
CA SER A 204 1.45 16.81 52.05
C SER A 204 2.22 15.74 51.27
N GLY A 205 1.64 14.56 51.07
CA GLY A 205 2.26 13.46 50.35
C GLY A 205 2.53 13.74 48.87
N VAL A 206 3.53 13.05 48.33
CA VAL A 206 3.91 13.12 46.90
C VAL A 206 4.05 11.70 46.35
N LEU A 207 3.15 11.35 45.44
CA LEU A 207 3.25 10.13 44.64
C LEU A 207 4.40 10.26 43.64
N ASP A 208 5.20 9.21 43.54
CA ASP A 208 6.18 8.98 42.49
C ASP A 208 5.59 7.97 41.51
N VAL A 209 5.15 8.46 40.35
CA VAL A 209 4.56 7.65 39.28
C VAL A 209 5.63 7.45 38.22
N ARG A 210 6.06 6.21 38.01
CA ARG A 210 7.14 5.90 37.09
C ARG A 210 6.84 4.69 36.24
N ILE A 211 7.51 4.63 35.09
CA ILE A 211 7.54 3.45 34.24
C ILE A 211 8.91 2.81 34.41
N GLU A 212 8.93 1.54 34.81
CA GLU A 212 10.14 0.75 34.93
C GLU A 212 10.18 -0.35 33.86
N SER A 213 11.39 -0.79 33.50
CA SER A 213 11.52 -2.04 32.73
C SER A 213 11.17 -3.23 33.62
N GLU A 214 10.64 -4.28 33.00
CA GLU A 214 10.28 -5.53 33.65
C GLU A 214 11.48 -6.50 33.77
N SER A 215 11.49 -7.32 34.82
CA SER A 215 12.40 -8.45 35.01
C SER A 215 11.72 -9.56 35.81
N LEU A 216 11.49 -10.72 35.17
CA LEU A 216 10.80 -11.89 35.72
C LEU A 216 9.36 -11.61 36.20
N GLY A 217 8.59 -10.89 35.40
CA GLY A 217 7.22 -10.41 35.60
C GLY A 217 7.09 -9.37 36.71
N LYS A 218 8.16 -8.62 37.01
CA LYS A 218 8.21 -7.65 38.12
C LYS A 218 8.97 -6.38 37.74
N PRO A 219 8.72 -5.24 38.39
CA PRO A 219 9.52 -4.05 38.20
C PRO A 219 11.00 -4.30 38.54
N SER A 220 11.89 -3.89 37.65
CA SER A 220 13.33 -4.12 37.79
C SER A 220 14.05 -3.17 38.75
N GLY A 221 13.39 -2.10 39.20
CA GLY A 221 13.98 -0.98 39.94
C GLY A 221 14.67 0.05 39.04
N ILE A 222 14.68 -0.14 37.72
CA ILE A 222 15.26 0.79 36.74
C ILE A 222 14.13 1.60 36.12
N ALA A 223 13.98 2.85 36.58
CA ALA A 223 13.03 3.79 36.00
C ALA A 223 13.45 4.21 34.59
N LEU A 224 12.57 3.96 33.62
CA LEU A 224 12.67 4.50 32.25
C LEU A 224 12.29 5.98 32.25
N GLU A 225 11.24 6.36 32.98
CA GLU A 225 10.84 7.75 33.21
C GLU A 225 9.98 7.86 34.49
N ALA A 226 10.05 8.98 35.22
CA ALA A 226 9.30 9.22 36.45
C ALA A 226 8.66 10.62 36.48
N ARG A 227 7.57 10.74 37.23
CA ARG A 227 6.77 11.95 37.45
C ARG A 227 6.25 12.03 38.88
N SER A 228 6.19 13.25 39.41
CA SER A 228 5.62 13.48 40.74
C SER A 228 4.18 13.99 40.65
N VAL A 229 3.27 13.37 41.40
CA VAL A 229 1.89 13.84 41.58
C VAL A 229 1.70 14.20 43.05
N LYS A 230 1.29 15.44 43.33
CA LYS A 230 1.04 15.88 44.70
C LYS A 230 -0.28 15.29 45.18
N GLU A 231 -0.33 14.78 46.41
CA GLU A 231 -1.58 14.31 46.99
C GLU A 231 -2.66 15.41 47.00
N ALA A 232 -2.25 16.65 47.26
CA ALA A 232 -3.12 17.82 47.21
C ALA A 232 -3.80 18.07 45.84
N SER A 233 -3.37 17.44 44.74
CA SER A 233 -4.07 17.50 43.44
C SER A 233 -5.04 16.35 43.19
N LEU A 234 -5.03 15.29 44.01
CA LEU A 234 -6.00 14.20 43.92
C LEU A 234 -7.37 14.66 44.44
N ASP A 235 -8.45 13.91 44.21
CA ASP A 235 -9.75 14.19 44.83
C ASP A 235 -9.95 13.35 46.11
N LYS A 236 -10.95 13.72 46.93
CA LYS A 236 -11.35 12.89 48.10
C LYS A 236 -12.06 11.61 47.68
N ASN A 237 -12.67 11.60 46.50
CA ASN A 237 -13.29 10.42 45.91
C ASN A 237 -12.35 9.82 44.86
N PRO A 238 -12.43 8.50 44.59
CA PRO A 238 -11.69 7.89 43.48
C PRO A 238 -11.97 8.61 42.17
N GLY A 239 -10.91 9.02 41.46
CA GLY A 239 -10.99 9.68 40.16
C GLY A 239 -9.76 9.40 39.29
N TRP A 240 -9.89 9.59 37.99
CA TRP A 240 -8.79 9.41 37.05
C TRP A 240 -7.72 10.49 37.19
N VAL A 241 -6.47 10.07 37.25
CA VAL A 241 -5.28 10.92 37.34
C VAL A 241 -4.44 10.71 36.09
N ASP A 242 -4.25 11.75 35.30
CA ASP A 242 -3.43 11.73 34.09
C ASP A 242 -1.96 12.07 34.42
N VAL A 243 -1.04 11.26 33.92
CA VAL A 243 0.41 11.47 34.04
C VAL A 243 1.05 11.35 32.65
N ASP A 244 1.64 12.44 32.18
CA ASP A 244 2.28 12.53 30.86
C ASP A 244 3.77 12.17 30.90
N PHE A 245 4.18 11.34 29.96
CA PHE A 245 5.55 10.89 29.70
C PHE A 245 6.01 11.39 28.33
N THR A 246 7.27 11.81 28.23
CA THR A 246 7.78 12.48 27.02
C THR A 246 9.00 11.79 26.41
N SER A 247 9.69 10.96 27.18
CA SER A 247 10.93 10.30 26.75
C SER A 247 10.77 8.82 26.45
N LEU A 248 9.64 8.20 26.78
CA LEU A 248 9.32 6.80 26.48
C LEU A 248 8.93 6.62 25.01
N ASN A 249 9.92 6.63 24.14
CA ASN A 249 9.78 6.42 22.70
C ASN A 249 10.58 5.19 22.26
N ASP A 250 10.28 4.68 21.07
CA ASP A 250 11.00 3.57 20.43
C ASP A 250 11.06 2.28 21.28
N LEU A 251 10.03 2.03 22.09
CA LEU A 251 9.87 0.79 22.84
C LEU A 251 9.58 -0.37 21.87
N HIS A 252 10.16 -1.53 22.14
CA HIS A 252 9.95 -2.70 21.30
C HIS A 252 8.56 -3.31 21.57
N PRO A 253 7.84 -3.85 20.56
CA PRO A 253 6.49 -4.42 20.76
C PRO A 253 6.42 -5.58 21.75
N ALA A 254 7.55 -6.25 21.99
CA ALA A 254 7.67 -7.32 22.99
C ALA A 254 8.12 -6.83 24.38
N ASP A 255 8.38 -5.53 24.55
CA ASP A 255 8.75 -4.99 25.85
C ASP A 255 7.53 -5.02 26.78
N VAL A 256 7.74 -5.61 27.96
CA VAL A 256 6.84 -5.47 29.10
C VAL A 256 7.35 -4.33 29.96
N VAL A 257 6.46 -3.42 30.35
CA VAL A 257 6.79 -2.29 31.22
C VAL A 257 5.93 -2.36 32.48
N CYS A 258 6.43 -1.78 33.57
CA CYS A 258 5.69 -1.72 34.82
C CYS A 258 5.39 -0.28 35.21
N LEU A 259 4.11 0.04 35.36
CA LEU A 259 3.64 1.26 36.01
C LEU A 259 3.79 1.10 37.51
N VAL A 260 4.75 1.82 38.11
CA VAL A 260 5.02 1.80 39.55
C VAL A 260 4.49 3.09 40.17
N ILE A 261 3.74 2.96 41.26
CA ILE A 261 3.26 4.07 42.07
C ILE A 261 3.80 3.91 43.49
N GLY A 262 4.73 4.78 43.85
CA GLY A 262 5.34 4.84 45.17
C GLY A 262 5.23 6.23 45.80
N GLN A 263 5.90 6.43 46.93
CA GLN A 263 6.01 7.73 47.57
C GLN A 263 7.44 8.27 47.47
N SER A 264 7.60 9.51 47.03
CA SER A 264 8.92 10.20 46.97
C SER A 264 9.15 11.22 48.09
N GLY A 265 8.11 11.59 48.84
CA GLY A 265 8.22 12.51 49.97
C GLY A 265 6.88 12.96 50.54
N GLY A 266 6.93 13.91 51.48
CA GLY A 266 5.75 14.46 52.15
C GLY A 266 5.46 13.81 53.51
N GLY A 267 4.17 13.75 53.88
CA GLY A 267 3.67 13.08 55.08
C GLY A 267 3.87 11.55 55.05
N ASN A 268 3.25 10.82 55.98
CA ASN A 268 3.43 9.35 56.04
C ASN A 268 2.68 8.58 54.94
N LYS A 269 1.76 9.24 54.23
CA LYS A 269 0.92 8.68 53.18
C LYS A 269 0.90 9.65 52.00
N ALA A 270 0.77 9.13 50.78
CA ALA A 270 0.75 9.93 49.56
C ALA A 270 -0.54 9.82 48.74
N GLY A 271 -1.45 8.92 49.13
CA GLY A 271 -2.75 8.74 48.52
C GLY A 271 -3.17 7.27 48.50
N LYS A 272 -4.24 6.96 47.76
CA LYS A 272 -4.60 5.59 47.41
C LYS A 272 -4.73 5.41 45.91
N VAL A 273 -4.40 4.21 45.46
CA VAL A 273 -4.62 3.72 44.10
C VAL A 273 -5.72 2.67 44.15
N SER A 274 -6.71 2.77 43.27
CA SER A 274 -7.77 1.77 43.17
C SER A 274 -7.33 0.62 42.26
N TYR A 275 -7.67 -0.60 42.66
CA TYR A 275 -7.45 -1.84 41.91
C TYR A 275 -8.71 -2.70 41.96
N GLU A 276 -8.82 -3.68 41.09
CA GLU A 276 -9.92 -4.65 41.10
C GLU A 276 -9.44 -6.00 41.63
N HIS A 277 -10.31 -6.74 42.33
CA HIS A 277 -10.02 -8.09 42.84
C HIS A 277 -11.17 -9.05 42.52
N GLY A 278 -10.81 -10.25 42.04
CA GLY A 278 -11.72 -11.40 41.93
C GLY A 278 -12.55 -11.43 40.65
N GLY A 279 -12.18 -10.63 39.64
CA GLY A 279 -12.85 -10.64 38.34
C GLY A 279 -12.59 -11.93 37.54
N SER A 280 -13.51 -12.28 36.65
CA SER A 280 -13.39 -13.47 35.79
C SER A 280 -13.92 -13.23 34.36
N PRO A 281 -13.05 -13.17 33.34
CA PRO A 281 -11.58 -13.14 33.42
C PRO A 281 -11.05 -11.77 33.88
N MET A 282 -9.87 -11.76 34.53
CA MET A 282 -9.04 -10.55 34.66
C MET A 282 -8.40 -10.20 33.31
N THR A 283 -7.81 -9.01 33.19
CA THR A 283 -7.10 -8.60 31.98
C THR A 283 -5.90 -9.52 31.77
N ALA A 284 -5.72 -10.00 30.54
CA ALA A 284 -4.55 -10.83 30.23
C ALA A 284 -3.29 -9.95 30.20
N ASP A 285 -2.16 -10.52 30.62
CA ASP A 285 -0.84 -9.87 30.59
C ASP A 285 -0.81 -8.53 31.35
N ALA A 286 -1.59 -8.47 32.43
CA ALA A 286 -1.72 -7.36 33.36
C ALA A 286 -1.55 -7.93 34.77
N ASP A 287 -0.47 -7.55 35.47
CA ASP A 287 -0.09 -8.16 36.74
C ASP A 287 0.02 -7.11 37.85
N TRP A 288 -0.93 -7.13 38.80
CA TRP A 288 -0.88 -6.31 40.01
C TRP A 288 0.17 -6.82 40.99
N LEU A 289 1.03 -5.91 41.44
CA LEU A 289 2.11 -6.19 42.38
C LEU A 289 2.11 -5.16 43.52
N THR A 290 2.56 -5.60 44.68
CA THR A 290 2.76 -4.73 45.85
C THR A 290 4.14 -4.94 46.45
N SER A 291 4.64 -3.90 47.10
CA SER A 291 5.90 -3.87 47.82
C SER A 291 5.65 -3.33 49.22
N ASP A 292 6.35 -3.86 50.22
CA ASP A 292 6.34 -3.39 51.61
C ASP A 292 7.70 -2.82 52.07
N ASP A 293 8.67 -2.70 51.16
CA ASP A 293 10.02 -2.19 51.41
C ASP A 293 10.47 -1.07 50.44
N GLY A 294 9.51 -0.32 49.90
CA GLY A 294 9.77 0.82 49.01
C GLY A 294 10.33 0.40 47.64
N GLY A 295 9.75 -0.64 47.05
CA GLY A 295 10.07 -1.17 45.73
C GLY A 295 11.36 -1.98 45.66
N SER A 296 11.93 -2.38 46.80
CA SER A 296 13.14 -3.22 46.82
C SER A 296 12.80 -4.68 46.52
N SER A 297 11.59 -5.12 46.89
CA SER A 297 11.03 -6.43 46.54
C SER A 297 9.53 -6.33 46.22
N TRP A 298 9.05 -7.26 45.40
CA TRP A 298 7.68 -7.29 44.93
C TRP A 298 7.01 -8.62 45.27
N SER A 299 5.71 -8.56 45.57
CA SER A 299 4.85 -9.72 45.80
C SER A 299 4.92 -10.75 44.67
N SER A 300 4.43 -11.96 44.90
CA SER A 300 4.20 -12.90 43.81
C SER A 300 3.15 -12.37 42.84
N ILE A 301 3.32 -12.68 41.55
CA ILE A 301 2.31 -12.42 40.52
C ILE A 301 1.06 -13.22 40.86
N VAL A 302 -0.10 -12.56 40.79
CA VAL A 302 -1.41 -13.17 41.00
C VAL A 302 -2.37 -12.67 39.93
N ASN A 303 -3.09 -13.59 39.29
CA ASN A 303 -3.98 -13.27 38.16
C ASN A 303 -5.42 -13.00 38.63
N ASP A 304 -5.58 -12.53 39.86
CA ASP A 304 -6.88 -12.19 40.44
C ASP A 304 -7.04 -10.69 40.71
N LYS A 305 -6.01 -9.88 40.46
CA LYS A 305 -6.01 -8.43 40.72
C LYS A 305 -5.31 -7.67 39.61
N ASP A 306 -5.90 -6.54 39.22
CA ASP A 306 -5.35 -5.61 38.23
C ASP A 306 -5.54 -4.17 38.75
N MET A 307 -4.56 -3.30 38.51
CA MET A 307 -4.72 -1.86 38.71
C MET A 307 -5.83 -1.32 37.81
N ARG A 308 -6.58 -0.31 38.26
CA ARG A 308 -7.46 0.42 37.34
C ARG A 308 -6.67 1.50 36.62
N PHE A 309 -6.27 1.24 35.37
CA PHE A 309 -5.40 2.09 34.56
C PHE A 309 -5.73 2.10 33.06
N TYR A 310 -5.24 3.14 32.37
CA TYR A 310 -5.11 3.19 30.91
C TYR A 310 -3.69 3.63 30.56
N ALA A 311 -3.01 2.88 29.70
CA ALA A 311 -1.80 3.30 29.01
C ALA A 311 -2.16 3.81 27.61
N LEU A 312 -1.79 5.05 27.32
CA LEU A 312 -2.02 5.69 26.04
C LEU A 312 -0.69 6.04 25.37
N GLY A 313 -0.58 5.70 24.09
CA GLY A 313 0.65 5.79 23.34
C GLY A 313 0.45 5.96 21.85
N SER A 314 1.56 6.09 21.12
CA SER A 314 1.58 6.00 19.66
C SER A 314 2.36 4.75 19.26
N TYR A 315 2.14 4.25 18.04
CA TYR A 315 2.86 3.10 17.52
C TYR A 315 3.15 3.26 16.04
N ASP A 316 4.30 2.73 15.61
CA ASP A 316 4.67 2.67 14.21
C ASP A 316 4.37 1.27 13.69
N THR A 317 3.51 1.17 12.67
CA THR A 317 3.32 -0.08 11.93
C THR A 317 4.18 -0.06 10.68
N TRP A 318 5.11 -1.01 10.56
CA TRP A 318 5.76 -1.29 9.29
C TRP A 318 5.03 -2.43 8.62
N VAL A 319 3.88 -2.10 8.03
CA VAL A 319 3.27 -2.95 7.02
C VAL A 319 3.40 -2.21 5.71
N PRO A 320 4.46 -2.45 4.91
CA PRO A 320 4.46 -2.02 3.53
C PRO A 320 3.44 -2.88 2.80
N THR A 321 2.15 -2.62 3.00
CA THR A 321 1.13 -3.00 2.03
C THR A 321 1.34 -2.04 0.87
N ALA A 322 2.33 -2.37 0.04
CA ALA A 322 2.45 -1.78 -1.27
C ALA A 322 1.23 -2.26 -2.05
N THR A 323 0.13 -1.50 -2.00
CA THR A 323 -1.03 -1.83 -2.80
C THR A 323 -0.63 -1.64 -4.25
N THR A 324 -0.60 -2.74 -5.00
CA THR A 324 -0.29 -2.70 -6.42
C THR A 324 -1.58 -2.50 -7.18
N TYR A 325 -1.61 -1.48 -8.01
CA TYR A 325 -2.75 -1.15 -8.86
C TYR A 325 -2.41 -1.42 -10.31
N ILE A 326 -3.35 -1.98 -11.07
CA ILE A 326 -3.26 -1.99 -12.53
C ILE A 326 -3.71 -0.61 -13.01
N VAL A 327 -2.78 0.14 -13.60
CA VAL A 327 -3.01 1.50 -14.13
C VAL A 327 -3.23 1.51 -15.65
N GLY A 328 -2.84 0.43 -16.31
CA GLY A 328 -3.08 0.27 -17.73
C GLY A 328 -2.91 -1.16 -18.22
N VAL A 329 -3.36 -1.40 -19.45
CA VAL A 329 -3.14 -2.66 -20.16
C VAL A 329 -2.64 -2.35 -21.55
N ARG A 330 -1.46 -2.88 -21.89
CA ARG A 330 -0.92 -2.89 -23.24
C ARG A 330 -1.58 -4.01 -24.02
N ILE A 331 -2.14 -3.66 -25.18
CA ILE A 331 -2.85 -4.54 -26.10
C ILE A 331 -2.06 -4.58 -27.41
N GLU A 332 -1.81 -5.77 -27.91
CA GLU A 332 -1.22 -5.98 -29.22
C GLU A 332 -2.06 -6.98 -30.01
N ALA A 333 -2.44 -6.65 -31.24
CA ALA A 333 -3.20 -7.55 -32.11
C ALA A 333 -2.67 -7.49 -33.55
N GLN A 334 -2.61 -8.63 -34.23
CA GLN A 334 -2.17 -8.75 -35.62
C GLN A 334 -3.17 -9.55 -36.44
N ALA A 335 -3.69 -8.94 -37.52
CA ALA A 335 -4.63 -9.56 -38.44
C ALA A 335 -3.92 -10.08 -39.70
N GLY A 336 -3.79 -11.39 -39.82
CA GLY A 336 -3.05 -12.04 -40.90
C GLY A 336 -1.55 -12.22 -40.62
N PRO A 337 -0.83 -12.91 -41.53
CA PRO A 337 0.54 -13.36 -41.28
C PRO A 337 1.58 -12.23 -41.35
N SER A 338 1.23 -11.07 -41.91
CA SER A 338 2.16 -9.95 -42.08
C SER A 338 2.26 -9.11 -40.81
N ALA A 339 3.46 -8.92 -40.28
CA ALA A 339 3.71 -8.09 -39.10
C ALA A 339 3.33 -6.60 -39.33
N ALA A 340 3.21 -6.15 -40.58
CA ALA A 340 2.74 -4.80 -40.92
C ALA A 340 1.28 -4.55 -40.53
N THR A 341 0.53 -5.61 -40.22
CA THR A 341 -0.87 -5.53 -39.76
C THR A 341 -1.01 -5.44 -38.23
N ARG A 342 0.11 -5.41 -37.49
CA ARG A 342 0.10 -5.34 -36.03
C ARG A 342 -0.30 -3.95 -35.54
N ALA A 343 -1.33 -3.90 -34.71
CA ALA A 343 -1.75 -2.73 -33.95
C ALA A 343 -1.31 -2.88 -32.49
N VAL A 344 -0.74 -1.81 -31.91
CA VAL A 344 -0.35 -1.74 -30.50
C VAL A 344 -1.03 -0.54 -29.86
N ARG A 345 -1.60 -0.73 -28.67
CA ARG A 345 -2.30 0.32 -27.92
C ARG A 345 -2.11 0.14 -26.42
N LEU A 346 -1.91 1.23 -25.71
CA LEU A 346 -2.01 1.26 -24.24
C LEU A 346 -3.40 1.77 -23.86
N ALA A 347 -4.14 1.00 -23.08
CA ALA A 347 -5.39 1.41 -22.47
C ALA A 347 -5.11 1.87 -21.03
N SER A 348 -5.30 3.16 -20.76
CA SER A 348 -5.26 3.69 -19.40
C SER A 348 -6.55 3.35 -18.68
N ILE A 349 -6.45 2.89 -17.43
CA ILE A 349 -7.59 2.59 -16.58
C ILE A 349 -7.93 3.85 -15.78
N LEU A 350 -9.17 4.31 -15.86
CA LEU A 350 -9.59 5.55 -15.18
C LEU A 350 -9.65 5.40 -13.65
N ASN A 351 -9.97 4.20 -13.16
CA ASN A 351 -10.04 3.88 -11.75
C ASN A 351 -9.04 2.73 -11.47
N PRO A 352 -7.84 3.02 -10.96
CA PRO A 352 -6.83 2.00 -10.70
C PRO A 352 -7.44 0.83 -9.92
N VAL A 353 -7.25 -0.38 -10.44
CA VAL A 353 -7.80 -1.60 -9.85
C VAL A 353 -6.74 -2.21 -8.97
N GLU A 354 -7.02 -2.34 -7.68
CA GLU A 354 -6.18 -3.07 -6.74
C GLU A 354 -6.03 -4.53 -7.18
N THR A 355 -4.79 -4.99 -7.29
CA THR A 355 -4.51 -6.43 -7.40
C THR A 355 -4.64 -7.01 -6.00
N GLY A 356 -5.50 -8.01 -5.82
CA GLY A 356 -5.59 -8.73 -4.55
C GLY A 356 -4.21 -9.27 -4.10
N PRO A 357 -4.07 -9.60 -2.80
CA PRO A 357 -2.83 -10.11 -2.23
C PRO A 357 -2.35 -11.41 -2.89
#